data_AF-A0A1G0IUW9-F1
#
_entry.id   AF-A0A1G0IUW9-F1
#
_cell.length_a   1.000
_cell.length_b   1.000
_cell.length_c   1.000
_cell.angle_alpha   90.00
_cell.angle_beta   90.00
_cell.angle_gamma   90.00
#
_symmetry.space_group_name_H-M   'P 1'
#
loop_
_entity.id
_entity.type
_entity.pdbx_description
1 polymer ?
#
loop_
_entity_poly.entity_id
_entity_poly.type
_entity_poly.pdbx_seq_one_letter_code
_entity_poly.pdbx_strand_id
1 'polypeptide(L)'
;MSTVEEIITNIQTAVLAYLERYFQELGDEMPSDLYQLILEQVERPLLTEILRQAGYNQCRATQYLGLARGTVLKKLKQYGLIQPKLRRAPRRIVATPDDVELDDVVHA
;
A
#
# COMPACT_ATOMS: atom_id res chain seq x y z
N MET A 1 -24.32 7.63 34.77
CA MET A 1 -23.68 8.62 33.88
C MET A 1 -22.64 7.89 33.06
N SER A 2 -23.10 7.14 32.05
CA SER A 2 -22.28 6.31 31.16
C SER A 2 -22.24 6.95 29.79
N THR A 3 -21.06 6.92 29.15
CA THR A 3 -20.77 6.96 27.70
C THR A 3 -19.50 7.76 27.36
N VAL A 4 -18.43 7.55 28.14
CA VAL A 4 -17.08 7.66 27.55
C VAL A 4 -16.72 6.35 26.81
N GLU A 5 -17.54 5.29 26.94
CA GLU A 5 -17.34 3.96 26.34
C GLU A 5 -17.81 3.82 24.88
N GLU A 6 -18.46 4.84 24.29
CA GLU A 6 -18.92 4.83 22.88
C GLU A 6 -17.78 5.10 21.87
N ILE A 7 -16.52 4.97 22.29
CA ILE A 7 -15.35 5.36 21.49
C ILE A 7 -15.03 4.39 20.34
N ILE A 8 -15.75 3.27 20.21
CA ILE A 8 -15.70 2.46 18.99
C ILE A 8 -17.12 2.08 18.58
N THR A 9 -17.77 2.92 17.78
CA THR A 9 -18.92 2.47 16.99
C THR A 9 -18.49 1.23 16.21
N ASN A 10 -19.15 0.10 16.44
CA ASN A 10 -18.88 -1.15 15.75
C ASN A 10 -18.86 -0.91 14.22
N ILE A 11 -17.81 -1.35 13.53
CA ILE A 11 -17.67 -1.15 12.08
C ILE A 11 -18.85 -1.72 11.30
N GLN A 12 -19.45 -2.82 11.79
CA GLN A 12 -20.66 -3.39 11.21
C GLN A 12 -21.83 -2.40 11.28
N THR A 13 -22.03 -1.75 12.42
CA THR A 13 -23.08 -0.73 12.59
C THR A 13 -22.83 0.48 11.70
N ALA A 14 -21.57 0.92 11.58
CA ALA A 14 -21.22 2.02 10.69
C ALA A 14 -21.49 1.71 9.22
N VAL A 15 -21.16 0.48 8.78
CA VAL A 15 -21.44 0.02 7.41
C VAL A 15 -22.94 -0.08 7.15
N LEU A 16 -23.72 -0.62 8.09
CA LEU A 16 -25.18 -0.68 7.96
C LEU A 16 -25.81 0.71 7.84
N ALA A 17 -25.43 1.65 8.72
CA ALA A 17 -25.94 3.02 8.68
C ALA A 17 -25.58 3.74 7.37
N TYR A 18 -24.37 3.49 6.85
CA TYR A 18 -23.96 4.01 5.54
C TYR A 18 -24.82 3.42 4.41
N LEU A 19 -25.03 2.11 4.39
CA LEU A 19 -25.80 1.45 3.34
C LEU A 19 -27.27 1.86 3.35
N GLU A 20 -27.89 1.96 4.54
CA GLU A 20 -29.26 2.46 4.67
C GLU A 20 -29.41 3.84 4.03
N ARG A 21 -28.49 4.76 4.36
CA ARG A 21 -28.48 6.09 3.77
C ARG A 21 -28.20 6.08 2.27
N TYR A 22 -27.23 5.27 1.83
CA TYR A 22 -26.88 5.13 0.43
C TYR A 22 -28.07 4.68 -0.42
N PHE A 23 -28.82 3.66 0.03
CA PHE A 23 -30.01 3.18 -0.70
C PHE A 23 -31.18 4.16 -0.64
N GLN A 24 -31.34 4.93 0.44
CA GLN A 24 -32.32 6.02 0.50
C GLN A 24 -32.02 7.12 -0.53
N GLU A 25 -30.74 7.46 -0.72
CA GLU A 25 -30.29 8.46 -1.69
C GLU A 25 -30.32 7.94 -3.13
N LEU A 26 -30.09 6.64 -3.33
CA LEU A 26 -30.10 5.98 -4.64
C LEU A 26 -31.52 5.79 -5.21
N GLY A 27 -32.53 5.64 -4.36
CA GLY A 27 -33.90 5.39 -4.78
C GLY A 27 -34.06 4.03 -5.49
N ASP A 28 -34.65 4.05 -6.69
CA ASP A 28 -34.93 2.84 -7.49
C ASP A 28 -33.79 2.47 -8.47
N GLU A 29 -32.68 3.20 -8.47
CA GLU A 29 -31.54 2.92 -9.36
C GLU A 29 -30.72 1.72 -8.88
N MET A 30 -30.13 0.99 -9.83
CA MET A 30 -29.20 -0.09 -9.49
C MET A 30 -27.82 0.48 -9.21
N PRO A 31 -27.18 0.12 -8.08
CA PRO A 31 -25.86 0.62 -7.77
C PRO A 31 -24.81 -0.05 -8.67
N SER A 32 -23.89 0.73 -9.22
CA SER A 32 -22.72 0.23 -9.94
C SER A 32 -21.53 0.05 -9.00
N ASP A 33 -20.89 -1.12 -9.02
CA ASP A 33 -19.64 -1.41 -8.31
C ASP A 33 -19.65 -1.15 -6.78
N LEU A 34 -20.82 -1.25 -6.14
CA LEU A 34 -20.99 -1.00 -4.69
C LEU A 34 -20.01 -1.80 -3.83
N TYR A 35 -19.79 -3.08 -4.18
CA TYR A 35 -18.84 -3.91 -3.45
C TYR A 35 -17.43 -3.30 -3.45
N GLN A 36 -16.95 -2.86 -4.61
CA GLN A 36 -15.64 -2.25 -4.75
C GLN A 36 -15.59 -0.90 -4.01
N LEU A 37 -16.64 -0.08 -4.13
CA LEU A 37 -16.77 1.20 -3.41
C LEU A 37 -16.58 0.99 -1.90
N ILE A 38 -17.35 0.09 -1.29
CA ILE A 38 -17.28 -0.18 0.14
C ILE A 38 -15.91 -0.75 0.52
N LEU A 39 -15.41 -1.72 -0.27
CA LEU A 39 -14.13 -2.36 0.02
C LEU A 39 -13.00 -1.34 0.03
N GLU A 40 -12.95 -0.40 -0.91
CA GLU A 40 -11.94 0.65 -0.93
C GLU A 40 -12.05 1.63 0.24
N GLN A 41 -13.27 1.99 0.64
CA GLN A 41 -13.52 2.86 1.80
C GLN A 41 -13.06 2.23 3.12
N VAL A 42 -13.07 0.91 3.23
CA VAL A 42 -12.63 0.19 4.43
C VAL A 42 -11.14 -0.17 4.36
N GLU A 43 -10.68 -0.72 3.24
CA GLU A 43 -9.31 -1.22 3.13
C GLU A 43 -8.27 -0.10 3.13
N ARG A 44 -8.53 1.02 2.45
CA ARG A 44 -7.57 2.11 2.36
C ARG A 44 -7.22 2.72 3.74
N PRO A 45 -8.18 3.12 4.60
CA PRO A 45 -7.84 3.63 5.93
C PRO A 45 -7.23 2.56 6.82
N LEU A 46 -7.69 1.31 6.76
CA LEU A 46 -7.10 0.19 7.49
C LEU A 46 -5.61 0.04 7.16
N LEU A 47 -5.27 -0.05 5.87
CA LEU A 47 -3.88 -0.23 5.42
C LEU A 47 -3.01 0.99 5.74
N THR A 48 -3.56 2.20 5.63
CA THR A 48 -2.87 3.45 5.96
C THR A 48 -2.50 3.48 7.45
N GLU A 49 -3.47 3.20 8.31
CA GLU A 49 -3.26 3.23 9.76
C GLU A 49 -2.31 2.13 10.21
N ILE A 50 -2.44 0.91 9.68
CA ILE A 50 -1.53 -0.18 10.02
C ILE A 50 -0.11 0.09 9.53
N LEU A 51 0.08 0.69 8.35
CA LEU A 51 1.40 1.13 7.91
C LEU A 51 1.99 2.16 8.87
N ARG A 52 1.19 3.14 9.31
CA ARG A 52 1.62 4.15 10.27
C ARG A 52 2.05 3.52 11.60
N GLN A 53 1.24 2.61 12.13
CA GLN A 53 1.52 1.86 13.37
C GLN A 53 2.75 0.95 13.23
N ALA A 54 2.98 0.41 12.04
CA ALA A 54 4.17 -0.37 11.72
C ALA A 54 5.42 0.49 11.47
N GLY A 55 5.34 1.82 11.58
CA GLY A 55 6.45 2.74 11.26
C GLY A 55 6.87 2.65 9.79
N TYR A 56 5.92 2.45 8.89
CA TYR A 56 6.12 2.21 7.46
C TYR A 56 6.96 0.96 7.14
N ASN A 57 7.17 0.07 8.11
CA ASN A 57 7.81 -1.22 7.90
C ASN A 57 6.79 -2.24 7.36
N GLN A 58 6.90 -2.56 6.07
CA GLN A 58 6.00 -3.49 5.38
C GLN A 58 5.98 -4.90 5.99
N CYS A 59 7.12 -5.42 6.45
CA CYS A 59 7.19 -6.74 7.08
C CYS A 59 6.46 -6.75 8.44
N ARG A 60 6.54 -5.65 9.17
CA ARG A 60 5.79 -5.50 10.42
C ARG A 60 4.29 -5.31 10.13
N ALA A 61 3.92 -4.52 9.12
CA ALA A 61 2.53 -4.37 8.69
C ALA A 61 1.89 -5.71 8.28
N THR A 62 2.63 -6.61 7.62
CA THR A 62 2.12 -7.96 7.30
C THR A 62 1.80 -8.79 8.55
N GLN A 63 2.54 -8.60 9.64
CA GLN A 63 2.26 -9.27 10.92
C GLN A 63 1.00 -8.71 11.57
N TYR A 64 0.80 -7.39 11.56
CA TYR A 64 -0.44 -6.76 12.04
C TYR A 64 -1.67 -7.23 11.25
N LEU A 65 -1.54 -7.33 9.93
CA LEU A 65 -2.65 -7.72 9.04
C LEU A 65 -2.92 -9.22 9.02
N GLY A 66 -1.95 -10.06 9.42
CA GLY A 66 -2.06 -11.52 9.30
C GLY A 66 -2.13 -12.03 7.85
N LEU A 67 -1.64 -11.25 6.88
CA LEU A 67 -1.74 -11.55 5.46
C LEU A 67 -0.37 -11.83 4.85
N ALA A 68 -0.38 -12.65 3.78
CA ALA A 68 0.81 -12.90 2.98
C ALA A 68 1.41 -11.59 2.44
N ARG A 69 2.74 -11.47 2.47
CA ARG A 69 3.47 -10.28 2.02
C ARG A 69 3.12 -9.86 0.58
N GLY A 70 2.96 -10.83 -0.32
CA GLY A 70 2.57 -10.56 -1.70
C GLY A 70 1.22 -9.84 -1.80
N THR A 71 0.25 -10.23 -0.98
CA THR A 71 -1.09 -9.63 -0.92
C THR A 71 -1.04 -8.20 -0.38
N VAL A 72 -0.36 -7.99 0.75
CA VAL A 72 -0.20 -6.66 1.34
C VAL A 72 0.48 -5.72 0.35
N LEU A 73 1.57 -6.15 -0.31
CA LEU A 73 2.25 -5.32 -1.30
C LEU A 73 1.36 -4.96 -2.50
N LYS A 74 0.54 -5.88 -3.00
CA LYS A 74 -0.41 -5.60 -4.08
C LYS A 74 -1.40 -4.52 -3.65
N LYS A 75 -2.01 -4.67 -2.47
CA LYS A 75 -2.97 -3.70 -1.92
C LYS A 75 -2.34 -2.33 -1.65
N LEU A 76 -1.15 -2.30 -1.04
CA LEU A 76 -0.43 -1.04 -0.80
C LEU A 76 -0.10 -0.29 -2.10
N LYS A 77 0.22 -1.01 -3.18
CA LYS A 77 0.42 -0.41 -4.51
C LYS A 77 -0.90 0.08 -5.11
N GLN A 78 -1.96 -0.73 -5.04
CA GLN A 78 -3.30 -0.39 -5.54
C GLN A 78 -3.79 0.93 -4.93
N TYR A 79 -3.56 1.16 -3.64
CA TYR A 79 -3.95 2.38 -2.94
C TYR A 79 -2.91 3.50 -2.94
N GLY A 80 -1.79 3.34 -3.67
CA GLY A 80 -0.74 4.36 -3.77
C GLY A 80 0.01 4.64 -2.46
N LEU A 81 -0.03 3.70 -1.50
CA LEU A 81 0.59 3.85 -0.18
C LEU A 81 2.09 3.57 -0.16
N ILE A 82 2.62 2.96 -1.24
CA ILE A 82 4.05 2.72 -1.43
C ILE A 82 4.45 3.06 -2.85
N GLN A 83 5.62 3.66 -3.01
CA GLN A 83 6.19 3.92 -4.33
C GLN A 83 6.91 2.67 -4.84
N PRO A 84 6.88 2.39 -6.16
CA PRO A 84 7.77 1.40 -6.75
C PRO A 84 9.21 1.82 -6.46
N LYS A 85 10.02 0.88 -5.97
CA LYS A 85 11.47 1.13 -5.81
C LYS A 85 12.00 1.43 -7.21
N LEU A 86 12.46 2.66 -7.43
CA LEU A 86 13.19 3.03 -8.64
C LEU A 86 14.28 1.99 -8.87
N ARG A 87 14.34 1.44 -10.09
CA ARG A 87 15.48 0.62 -10.50
C ARG A 87 16.71 1.49 -10.31
N ARG A 88 17.55 1.17 -9.32
CA ARG A 88 18.82 1.87 -9.13
C ARG A 88 19.57 1.76 -10.46
N ALA A 89 20.08 2.89 -10.95
CA ALA A 89 20.96 2.89 -12.12
C ALA A 89 22.08 1.88 -11.88
N PRO A 90 22.53 1.16 -12.93
CA PRO A 90 23.66 0.26 -12.80
C PRO A 90 24.83 1.04 -12.17
N ARG A 91 25.49 0.45 -11.17
CA ARG A 91 26.68 1.08 -10.58
C ARG A 91 27.66 1.30 -11.73
N ARG A 92 28.06 2.55 -11.97
CA ARG A 92 29.11 2.88 -12.94
C ARG A 92 30.36 2.11 -12.51
N ILE A 93 30.75 1.12 -13.29
CA ILE A 93 32.07 0.48 -13.16
C ILE A 93 33.04 1.56 -13.65
N VAL A 94 33.78 2.17 -12.74
CA VAL A 94 34.88 3.06 -13.10
C VAL A 94 36.01 2.13 -13.51
N ALA A 95 36.36 2.10 -14.80
CA ALA A 95 37.62 1.49 -15.24
C ALA A 95 38.75 2.25 -14.56
N THR A 96 39.60 1.51 -13.86
CA THR A 96 40.76 2.08 -13.19
C THR A 96 41.84 2.37 -14.24
N PRO A 97 42.67 3.41 -14.08
CA PRO A 97 43.74 3.72 -15.04
C PRO A 97 44.75 2.58 -15.27
N ASP A 98 44.74 1.56 -14.39
CA ASP A 98 45.61 0.39 -14.47
C ASP A 98 45.16 -0.65 -15.52
N ASP A 99 44.01 -0.47 -16.17
CA ASP A 99 43.48 -1.39 -17.20
C ASP A 99 44.10 -1.14 -18.62
N VAL A 100 45.16 -0.32 -18.73
CA VAL A 100 45.89 -0.11 -20.00
C VAL A 100 47.06 -1.08 -20.07
N GLU A 101 46.89 -2.20 -20.78
CA GLU A 101 47.99 -3.10 -21.12
C GLU A 101 49.06 -2.36 -21.94
N LEU A 102 50.27 -2.25 -21.37
CA LEU A 102 51.48 -1.86 -22.09
C LEU A 102 51.90 -3.03 -22.98
N ASP A 103 51.42 -3.09 -24.23
CA ASP A 103 51.93 -4.06 -25.20
C ASP A 103 52.03 -3.51 -26.63
N ASP A 104 52.49 -2.27 -26.77
CA ASP A 104 52.89 -1.67 -28.05
C ASP A 104 54.33 -1.12 -28.01
N VAL A 105 55.30 -1.94 -27.58
CA VAL A 105 56.75 -1.68 -27.80
C VAL A 105 57.34 -2.77 -28.70
N VAL A 106 56.76 -2.94 -29.89
CA VAL A 106 57.35 -3.75 -30.96
C VAL A 106 57.04 -3.08 -32.31
N HIS A 107 57.96 -2.20 -32.75
CA HIS A 107 58.38 -1.93 -34.15
C HIS A 107 58.76 -0.46 -34.38
N ALA A 108 60.04 -0.13 -34.20
CA ALA A 108 60.83 0.74 -35.08
C ALA A 108 62.33 0.52 -34.81
#